data_AF-A0A1N7DF55-F1
#
_entry.id   AF-A0A1N7DF55-F1
#
_cell.length_a   1.000
_cell.length_b   1.000
_cell.length_c   1.000
_cell.angle_alpha   90.00
_cell.angle_beta   90.00
_cell.angle_gamma   90.00
#
_symmetry.space_group_name_H-M   'P 1'
#
loop_
_entity.id
_entity.type
_entity.pdbx_description
1 polymer ?
#
loop_
_entity_poly.entity_id
_entity_poly.type
_entity_poly.pdbx_seq_one_letter_code
_entity_poly.pdbx_strand_id
1 'polypeptide(L)'
;MSDGWGDASGIEGNYDDTDGEETNETNKTTGTSSSKQTKGTNGTKANIKGEWNGRTIYIPDGILDELEDTYLESQLKLRKAGQDKFKKNRHFYPLLVQFGLEALSDADADEIQTRLSSIGDE
;
A
#
# COMPACT_ATOMS: atom_id res chain seq x y z
N MET A 1 -28.79 -17.93 36.02
CA MET A 1 -27.76 -17.56 37.01
C MET A 1 -26.64 -18.56 36.79
N SER A 2 -25.55 -18.23 36.09
CA SER A 2 -24.65 -17.06 36.14
C SER A 2 -24.08 -16.79 34.73
N ASP A 3 -24.21 -15.58 34.17
CA ASP A 3 -23.22 -14.47 34.19
C ASP A 3 -21.88 -14.89 33.55
N GLY A 4 -21.43 -14.42 32.38
CA GLY A 4 -21.80 -13.22 31.61
C GLY A 4 -20.83 -12.07 31.84
N TRP A 5 -19.55 -12.22 31.48
CA TRP A 5 -18.52 -11.18 31.30
C TRP A 5 -17.46 -11.75 30.33
N GLY A 6 -17.05 -11.15 29.21
CA GLY A 6 -17.12 -9.76 28.79
C GLY A 6 -15.69 -9.21 28.63
N ASP A 7 -15.32 -8.89 27.38
CA ASP A 7 -14.35 -7.84 26.97
C ASP A 7 -12.87 -7.99 27.37
N ALA A 8 -11.85 -7.70 26.55
CA ALA A 8 -11.78 -7.10 25.23
C ALA A 8 -10.41 -7.44 24.63
N SER A 9 -10.39 -8.10 23.48
CA SER A 9 -9.29 -7.98 22.52
C SER A 9 -9.84 -7.31 21.28
N GLY A 10 -10.02 -5.99 21.39
CA GLY A 10 -10.39 -5.12 20.27
C GLY A 10 -9.26 -5.04 19.27
N ILE A 11 -9.17 -6.03 18.40
CA ILE A 11 -8.65 -5.86 17.04
C ILE A 11 -9.75 -6.39 16.12
N GLU A 12 -10.75 -5.52 15.93
CA GLU A 12 -11.77 -5.70 14.92
C GLU A 12 -11.06 -5.56 13.58
N GLY A 13 -10.65 -6.71 13.03
CA GLY A 13 -10.15 -6.82 11.68
C GLY A 13 -11.23 -6.27 10.76
N ASN A 14 -10.92 -5.17 10.09
CA ASN A 14 -11.72 -4.64 9.00
C ASN A 14 -11.54 -5.58 7.78
N TYR A 15 -12.11 -6.77 7.87
CA TYR A 15 -12.42 -7.61 6.73
C TYR A 15 -13.70 -7.05 6.12
N ASP A 16 -13.53 -6.09 5.21
CA ASP A 16 -14.60 -5.77 4.27
C ASP A 16 -14.60 -6.90 3.24
N ASP A 17 -15.28 -7.99 3.59
CA ASP A 17 -15.59 -9.12 2.73
C ASP A 17 -16.86 -8.76 1.96
N THR A 18 -16.69 -8.17 0.78
CA THR A 18 -17.70 -8.24 -0.29
C THR A 18 -17.05 -8.20 -1.68
N ASP A 19 -16.90 -9.42 -2.21
CA ASP A 19 -17.29 -9.86 -3.55
C ASP A 19 -16.32 -9.64 -4.74
N GLY A 20 -16.04 -10.77 -5.40
CA GLY A 20 -15.55 -10.84 -6.77
C GLY A 20 -14.14 -11.40 -6.95
N GLU A 21 -14.06 -12.70 -7.28
CA GLU A 21 -12.91 -13.33 -7.92
C GLU A 21 -12.36 -12.44 -9.05
N GLU A 22 -11.08 -12.09 -9.04
CA GLU A 22 -10.35 -11.81 -10.28
C GLU A 22 -8.96 -12.44 -10.23
N THR A 23 -8.91 -13.57 -10.92
CA THR A 23 -7.76 -14.16 -11.61
C THR A 23 -6.72 -13.13 -12.05
N ASN A 24 -5.45 -13.43 -11.74
CA ASN A 24 -4.27 -12.80 -12.32
C ASN A 24 -4.31 -12.90 -13.87
N GLU A 25 -4.84 -11.88 -14.54
CA GLU A 25 -4.72 -11.75 -15.99
C GLU A 25 -3.82 -10.57 -16.37
N THR A 26 -2.63 -10.95 -16.83
CA THR A 26 -1.73 -10.27 -17.75
C THR A 26 -2.37 -9.09 -18.50
N ASN A 27 -1.89 -7.89 -18.20
CA ASN A 27 -2.36 -6.66 -18.85
C ASN A 27 -1.87 -6.61 -20.32
N LYS A 28 -2.72 -7.07 -21.25
CA LYS A 28 -2.63 -6.70 -22.67
C LYS A 28 -3.63 -5.57 -22.93
N THR A 29 -3.11 -4.39 -23.23
CA THR A 29 -3.85 -3.29 -23.84
C THR A 29 -4.63 -3.75 -25.07
N THR A 30 -5.96 -3.65 -25.01
CA THR A 30 -6.83 -3.49 -26.19
C THR A 30 -8.06 -2.71 -25.74
N GLY A 31 -8.23 -1.49 -26.25
CA GLY A 31 -9.37 -0.65 -25.93
C GLY A 31 -10.66 -1.19 -26.55
N THR A 32 -11.78 -1.07 -25.83
CA THR A 32 -13.13 -0.86 -26.37
C THR A 32 -14.05 -0.37 -25.23
N SER A 33 -14.77 0.70 -25.54
CA SER A 33 -15.71 1.48 -24.73
C SER A 33 -17.00 0.74 -24.34
N SER A 34 -17.57 1.01 -23.15
CA SER A 34 -18.82 1.79 -23.00
C SER A 34 -19.51 1.64 -21.63
N SER A 35 -19.88 2.81 -21.08
CA SER A 35 -21.03 3.13 -20.22
C SER A 35 -21.17 2.52 -18.81
N LYS A 36 -20.98 3.39 -17.80
CA LYS A 36 -21.99 3.61 -16.75
C LYS A 36 -21.92 5.06 -16.26
N GLN A 37 -22.99 5.79 -16.54
CA GLN A 37 -23.24 7.16 -16.16
C GLN A 37 -23.91 7.15 -14.79
N THR A 38 -23.26 7.68 -13.75
CA THR A 38 -23.92 8.08 -12.51
C THR A 38 -23.46 9.48 -12.13
N LYS A 39 -24.39 10.43 -12.29
CA LYS A 39 -24.22 11.83 -11.88
C LYS A 39 -24.65 11.92 -10.41
N GLY A 40 -23.70 12.09 -9.51
CA GLY A 40 -23.93 12.25 -8.07
C GLY A 40 -22.94 13.25 -7.48
N THR A 41 -23.45 14.39 -7.02
CA THR A 41 -22.71 15.51 -6.43
C THR A 41 -22.21 15.16 -5.02
N ASN A 42 -20.91 14.88 -4.90
CA ASN A 42 -20.07 15.23 -3.73
C ASN A 42 -18.63 14.83 -4.09
N GLY A 43 -17.67 15.75 -3.89
CA GLY A 43 -16.28 15.68 -4.36
C GLY A 43 -15.75 14.26 -4.58
N THR A 44 -15.77 13.81 -5.84
CA THR A 44 -15.34 12.48 -6.24
C THR A 44 -13.87 12.34 -5.87
N LYS A 45 -13.58 11.60 -4.80
CA LYS A 45 -12.25 11.05 -4.56
C LYS A 45 -11.91 10.23 -5.79
N ALA A 46 -11.18 10.83 -6.71
CA ALA A 46 -10.65 10.22 -7.91
C ALA A 46 -10.21 8.76 -7.62
N ASN A 47 -10.75 7.83 -8.40
CA ASN A 47 -10.35 6.43 -8.30
C ASN A 47 -8.94 6.32 -8.89
N ILE A 48 -7.94 6.11 -8.03
CA ILE A 48 -6.52 6.08 -8.41
C ILE A 48 -6.24 5.05 -9.52
N LYS A 49 -7.04 3.98 -9.60
CA LYS A 49 -6.89 2.97 -10.66
C LYS A 49 -7.06 3.54 -12.08
N GLY A 50 -7.82 4.63 -12.24
CA GLY A 50 -8.04 5.27 -13.54
C GLY A 50 -7.04 6.39 -13.88
N GLU A 51 -6.27 6.86 -12.89
CA GLU A 51 -5.40 8.03 -13.05
C GLU A 51 -3.91 7.67 -13.00
N TRP A 52 -3.54 6.59 -12.32
CA TRP A 52 -2.14 6.24 -12.08
C TRP A 52 -1.73 4.99 -12.84
N ASN A 53 -0.48 4.99 -13.31
CA ASN A 53 0.12 3.83 -13.96
C ASN A 53 0.59 2.82 -12.91
N GLY A 54 -0.22 1.78 -12.67
CA GLY A 54 0.14 0.68 -11.78
C GLY A 54 1.34 -0.12 -12.31
N ARG A 55 2.21 -0.56 -11.40
CA ARG A 55 3.33 -1.46 -11.69
C ARG A 55 3.38 -2.54 -10.62
N THR A 56 3.66 -3.77 -11.03
CA THR A 56 3.93 -4.89 -10.13
C THR A 56 5.44 -5.02 -9.95
N ILE A 57 5.88 -5.16 -8.70
CA ILE A 57 7.28 -5.39 -8.33
C ILE A 57 7.37 -6.62 -7.44
N TYR A 58 8.50 -7.34 -7.52
CA TYR A 58 8.83 -8.40 -6.59
C TYR A 58 9.70 -7.83 -5.47
N ILE A 59 9.38 -8.19 -4.23
CA ILE A 59 10.09 -7.75 -3.03
C ILE A 59 10.59 -9.02 -2.33
N PRO A 60 11.89 -9.13 -2.00
CA PRO A 60 12.42 -10.24 -1.20
C PRO A 60 11.73 -10.32 0.17
N ASP A 61 11.60 -11.52 0.72
CA ASP A 61 10.81 -11.78 1.93
C ASP A 61 11.36 -11.00 3.13
N GLY A 62 12.68 -10.93 3.30
CA GLY A 62 13.31 -10.13 4.35
C GLY A 62 12.94 -8.64 4.30
N ILE A 63 12.80 -8.07 3.09
CA ILE A 63 12.40 -6.68 2.90
C ILE A 63 10.88 -6.51 3.09
N LEU A 64 10.09 -7.54 2.78
CA LEU A 64 8.64 -7.49 2.94
C LEU A 64 8.23 -7.32 4.41
N ASP A 65 8.91 -8.01 5.32
CA ASP A 65 8.69 -7.89 6.77
C ASP A 65 9.03 -6.48 7.26
N GLU A 66 10.21 -5.95 6.89
CA GLU A 66 10.63 -4.59 7.24
C GLU A 66 9.67 -3.52 6.71
N LEU A 67 9.08 -3.75 5.54
CA LEU A 67 8.10 -2.86 4.93
C LEU A 67 6.81 -2.79 5.76
N GLU A 68 6.35 -3.93 6.28
CA GLU A 68 5.15 -4.00 7.13
C GLU A 68 5.38 -3.28 8.47
N ASP A 69 6.52 -3.52 9.11
CA ASP A 69 6.89 -2.85 10.35
C ASP A 69 6.98 -1.33 10.17
N THR A 70 7.65 -0.89 9.09
CA THR A 70 7.76 0.52 8.74
C THR A 70 6.40 1.17 8.54
N TYR A 71 5.45 0.47 7.93
CA TYR A 71 4.07 0.96 7.78
C TYR A 71 3.41 1.17 9.15
N LEU A 72 3.43 0.17 10.02
CA LEU A 72 2.81 0.23 11.35
C LEU A 72 3.44 1.31 12.23
N GLU A 73 4.77 1.43 12.20
CA GLU A 73 5.49 2.49 12.89
C GLU A 73 5.09 3.88 12.40
N SER A 74 4.98 4.06 11.08
CA SER A 74 4.61 5.35 10.48
C SER A 74 3.19 5.77 10.89
N GLN A 75 2.26 4.81 10.94
CA GLN A 75 0.91 5.04 11.47
C GLN A 75 0.94 5.44 12.94
N LEU A 76 1.77 4.76 13.74
CA LEU A 76 1.94 5.06 15.15
C LEU A 76 2.53 6.47 15.36
N LYS A 77 3.53 6.85 14.57
CA LYS A 77 4.16 8.19 14.59
C LYS A 77 3.13 9.28 14.29
N LEU A 78 2.32 9.13 13.24
CA LEU A 78 1.27 10.09 12.90
C LEU A 78 0.17 10.18 13.97
N ARG A 79 -0.28 9.03 14.48
CA ARG A 79 -1.28 8.99 15.56
C ARG A 79 -0.79 9.74 16.80
N LYS A 80 0.47 9.56 17.19
CA LYS A 80 1.08 10.28 18.32
C LYS A 80 1.17 11.79 18.06
N ALA A 81 1.32 12.21 16.80
CA ALA A 81 1.31 13.61 16.37
C ALA A 81 -0.11 14.17 16.15
N GLY A 82 -1.17 13.42 16.46
CA GLY A 82 -2.56 13.84 16.24
C GLY A 82 -2.94 13.95 14.76
N GLN A 83 -2.19 13.30 13.87
CA GLN A 83 -2.43 13.29 12.43
C GLN A 83 -3.27 12.07 12.01
N ASP A 84 -3.93 12.19 10.86
CA ASP A 84 -4.76 11.13 10.30
C ASP A 84 -3.93 9.91 9.85
N LYS A 85 -4.56 8.74 9.94
CA LYS A 85 -4.03 7.47 9.39
C LYS A 85 -4.06 7.49 7.86
N PHE A 86 -3.11 6.81 7.23
CA PHE A 86 -3.07 6.65 5.77
C PHE A 86 -3.30 5.20 5.32
N LYS A 87 -3.44 4.97 4.01
CA LYS A 87 -3.71 3.65 3.40
C LYS A 87 -2.46 3.14 2.70
N LYS A 88 -2.22 1.83 2.72
CA LYS A 88 -1.07 1.20 2.05
C LYS A 88 -0.94 1.56 0.57
N ASN A 89 -1.89 1.10 -0.25
CA ASN A 89 -1.86 1.27 -1.71
C ASN A 89 -1.91 2.72 -2.19
N ARG A 90 -2.63 3.58 -1.47
CA ARG A 90 -2.88 4.96 -1.89
C ARG A 90 -1.82 5.95 -1.40
N HIS A 91 -1.14 5.64 -0.29
CA HIS A 91 -0.25 6.60 0.38
C HIS A 91 1.10 5.98 0.72
N PHE A 92 1.14 4.80 1.36
CA PHE A 92 2.38 4.22 1.83
C PHE A 92 3.37 3.86 0.72
N TYR A 93 2.96 3.03 -0.25
CA TYR A 93 3.86 2.58 -1.31
C TYR A 93 4.36 3.75 -2.18
N PRO A 94 3.51 4.71 -2.60
CA PRO A 94 4.01 5.91 -3.28
C PRO A 94 5.03 6.69 -2.45
N LEU A 95 4.80 6.85 -1.13
CA LEU A 95 5.72 7.55 -0.24
C LEU A 95 7.06 6.81 -0.10
N LEU A 96 7.00 5.48 0.02
CA LEU A 96 8.20 4.64 0.10
C LEU A 96 9.03 4.74 -1.19
N VAL A 97 8.38 4.68 -2.35
CA VAL A 97 9.07 4.86 -3.65
C VAL A 97 9.67 6.27 -3.74
N GLN A 98 8.96 7.30 -3.29
CA GLN A 98 9.48 8.67 -3.30
C GLN A 98 10.76 8.80 -2.46
N PHE A 99 10.75 8.32 -1.21
CA PHE A 99 11.96 8.31 -0.37
C PHE A 99 13.08 7.47 -0.98
N GLY A 100 12.75 6.34 -1.60
CA GLY A 100 13.72 5.50 -2.31
C GLY A 100 14.37 6.23 -3.49
N LEU A 101 13.61 7.00 -4.27
CA LEU A 101 14.12 7.80 -5.38
C LEU A 101 15.01 8.94 -4.89
N GLU A 102 14.63 9.61 -3.80
CA GLU A 102 15.45 10.64 -3.17
C GLU A 102 16.78 10.04 -2.69
N ALA A 103 16.75 8.91 -1.98
CA ALA A 103 17.94 8.22 -1.52
C ALA A 103 18.84 7.74 -2.68
N LEU A 104 18.27 7.20 -3.77
CA LEU A 104 19.06 6.81 -4.95
C LEU A 104 19.64 8.01 -5.70
N SER A 105 18.98 9.17 -5.68
CA SER A 105 19.48 10.38 -6.33
C SER A 105 20.69 10.95 -5.62
N ASP A 106 20.77 10.77 -4.30
CA ASP A 106 21.86 11.26 -3.47
C ASP A 106 23.03 10.26 -3.36
N ALA A 107 22.79 8.98 -3.64
CA ALA A 107 23.78 7.91 -3.56
C ALA A 107 24.79 7.97 -4.73
N ASP A 108 26.06 7.71 -4.42
CA ASP A 108 27.10 7.53 -5.44
C ASP A 108 27.12 6.08 -5.99
N ALA A 109 27.97 5.85 -6.99
CA ALA A 109 28.04 4.55 -7.66
C ALA A 109 28.45 3.41 -6.70
N ASP A 110 29.35 3.67 -5.75
CA ASP A 110 29.85 2.67 -4.82
C ASP A 110 28.79 2.33 -3.77
N GLU A 111 28.03 3.32 -3.29
CA GLU A 111 26.90 3.11 -2.40
C GLU A 111 25.78 2.31 -3.08
N ILE A 112 25.43 2.65 -4.33
CA ILE A 112 24.43 1.90 -5.10
C ILE A 112 24.88 0.45 -5.27
N GLN A 113 26.15 0.20 -5.63
CA GLN A 113 26.68 -1.15 -5.79
C GLN A 113 26.61 -1.95 -4.48
N THR A 114 26.96 -1.32 -3.36
CA THR A 114 26.90 -1.94 -2.03
C THR A 114 25.47 -2.37 -1.69
N ARG A 115 24.48 -1.51 -1.93
CA ARG A 115 23.06 -1.82 -1.70
C ARG A 115 22.57 -2.94 -2.60
N LEU A 116 22.98 -2.96 -3.87
CA LEU A 116 22.63 -4.04 -4.81
C LEU A 116 23.14 -5.40 -4.35
N SER A 117 24.36 -5.48 -3.83
CA SER A 117 24.91 -6.73 -3.27
C SER A 117 24.06 -7.25 -2.11
N SER A 118 23.65 -6.37 -1.18
CA SER A 118 22.84 -6.78 -0.03
C SER A 118 21.45 -7.34 -0.38
N ILE A 119 20.89 -6.98 -1.54
CA ILE A 119 19.56 -7.45 -1.98
C ILE A 119 19.65 -8.82 -2.69
N GLY A 120 20.82 -9.17 -3.24
CA GLY A 120 21.03 -10.38 -4.04
C GLY A 120 21.53 -11.60 -3.27
N ASP A 121 21.78 -11.47 -1.96
CA ASP A 121 22.40 -12.50 -1.12
C ASP A 121 21.39 -13.42 -0.40
N GLU A 122 20.11 -13.41 -0.80
CA GLU A 122 19.03 -14.26 -0.23
C GLU A 122 18.82 -15.58 -0.99
#